data_AF-A0A2U9IS27-F1
#
_entry.id   AF-A0A2U9IS27-F1
#
_cell.length_a   1.000
_cell.length_b   1.000
_cell.length_c   1.000
_cell.angle_alpha   90.00
_cell.angle_beta   90.00
_cell.angle_gamma   90.00
#
_symmetry.space_group_name_H-M   'P 1'
#
loop_
_entity.id
_entity.type
_entity.pdbx_description
1 polymer ?
#
loop_
_entity_poly.entity_id
_entity_poly.type
_entity_poly.pdbx_seq_one_letter_code
_entity_poly.pdbx_strand_id
1 'polypeptide(L)'
;MSISKFIADLSELVLDHYQEKLRGLAFLPGEPILMLLVLDEVDGISFLSRGQIFNYFYKKMRKRDETKKLVLDKGSDPAVVGIVVSPREIKDNFPVSVSILSAGYVVYDPDRILDVKWKVATFAGKKLIDLKNIKKGEVVEI
;
A
#
# COMPACT_ATOMS: atom_id res chain seq x y z
N MET A 1 2.42 14.78 -16.85
CA MET A 1 2.44 14.34 -15.43
C MET A 1 3.40 13.16 -15.31
N SER A 2 4.18 13.02 -14.23
CA SER A 2 5.03 11.83 -14.01
C SER A 2 4.26 10.73 -13.26
N ILE A 3 4.80 9.50 -13.24
CA ILE A 3 4.24 8.42 -12.40
C ILE A 3 4.23 8.82 -10.92
N SER A 4 5.33 9.40 -10.43
CA SER A 4 5.40 9.84 -9.03
C SER A 4 4.35 10.90 -8.70
N LYS A 5 4.09 11.84 -9.64
CA LYS A 5 3.00 12.81 -9.48
C LYS A 5 1.63 12.14 -9.49
N PHE A 6 1.41 11.14 -10.36
CA PHE A 6 0.15 10.38 -10.35
C PHE A 6 -0.10 9.69 -9.00
N ILE A 7 0.93 9.07 -8.41
CA ILE A 7 0.82 8.42 -7.09
C ILE A 7 0.56 9.45 -5.99
N ALA A 8 1.23 10.60 -6.01
CA ALA A 8 1.00 11.68 -5.06
C ALA A 8 -0.45 12.20 -5.13
N ASP A 9 -0.90 12.59 -6.32
CA ASP A 9 -2.28 13.06 -6.55
C ASP A 9 -3.34 12.01 -6.16
N LEU A 10 -3.07 10.73 -6.43
CA LEU A 10 -3.95 9.63 -6.03
C LEU A 10 -4.01 9.47 -4.51
N SER A 11 -2.85 9.60 -3.84
CA SER A 11 -2.74 9.54 -2.38
C SER A 11 -3.50 10.69 -1.73
N GLU A 12 -3.35 11.90 -2.26
CA GLU A 12 -4.11 13.08 -1.82
C GLU A 12 -5.62 12.89 -1.98
N LEU A 13 -6.07 12.31 -3.11
CA LEU A 13 -7.49 12.04 -3.33
C LEU A 13 -8.07 11.02 -2.32
N VAL A 14 -7.27 10.03 -1.94
CA VAL A 14 -7.65 9.02 -0.93
C VAL A 14 -7.70 9.67 0.45
N LEU A 15 -6.66 10.42 0.81
CA LEU A 15 -6.57 11.13 2.09
C LEU A 15 -7.71 12.13 2.26
N ASP A 16 -8.02 12.92 1.23
CA ASP A 16 -9.11 13.90 1.26
C ASP A 16 -10.49 13.22 1.41
N HIS A 17 -10.68 12.04 0.83
CA HIS A 17 -11.96 11.36 0.92
C HIS A 17 -12.18 10.67 2.27
N TYR A 18 -11.16 10.00 2.79
CA TYR A 18 -11.30 9.19 4.00
C TYR A 18 -10.92 9.93 5.28
N GLN A 19 -10.12 11.00 5.17
CA GLN A 19 -9.70 11.83 6.30
C GLN A 19 -9.17 10.94 7.43
N GLU A 20 -9.73 11.08 8.64
CA GLU A 20 -9.37 10.33 9.84
C GLU A 20 -9.56 8.80 9.73
N LYS A 21 -10.37 8.32 8.77
CA LYS A 21 -10.56 6.88 8.51
C LYS A 21 -9.38 6.25 7.78
N LEU A 22 -8.52 7.05 7.12
CA LEU A 22 -7.28 6.56 6.56
C LEU A 22 -6.24 6.49 7.68
N ARG A 23 -5.76 5.29 7.99
CA ARG A 23 -4.78 5.06 9.06
C ARG A 23 -3.37 4.86 8.53
N GLY A 24 -3.22 4.58 7.24
CA GLY A 24 -1.93 4.38 6.63
C GLY A 24 -2.01 4.32 5.12
N LEU A 25 -0.96 4.80 4.46
CA LEU A 25 -0.79 4.74 3.02
C LEU A 25 0.67 4.51 2.68
N ALA A 26 0.95 3.47 1.92
CA ALA A 26 2.28 3.14 1.45
C ALA A 26 2.23 2.63 0.01
N PHE A 27 3.34 2.67 -0.70
CA PHE A 27 3.43 2.05 -2.02
C PHE A 27 4.79 1.39 -2.27
N LEU A 28 4.79 0.35 -3.08
CA LEU A 28 6.00 -0.28 -3.60
C LEU A 28 6.10 0.07 -5.09
N PRO A 29 7.16 0.78 -5.54
CA PRO A 29 7.36 1.04 -6.96
C PRO A 29 7.61 -0.27 -7.72
N GLY A 30 7.16 -0.30 -8.97
CA GLY A 30 7.26 -1.46 -9.85
C GLY A 30 6.31 -1.34 -11.03
N GLU A 31 6.20 -2.41 -11.82
CA GLU A 31 5.18 -2.54 -12.86
C GLU A 31 4.48 -3.90 -12.68
N PRO A 32 3.34 -3.96 -11.95
CA PRO A 32 2.56 -2.84 -11.42
C PRO A 32 3.14 -2.23 -10.14
N ILE A 33 2.80 -0.96 -9.88
CA ILE A 33 2.97 -0.29 -8.60
C ILE A 33 1.95 -0.86 -7.62
N LEU A 34 2.38 -1.29 -6.44
CA LEU A 34 1.46 -1.76 -5.40
C LEU A 34 1.19 -0.63 -4.43
N MET A 35 -0.07 -0.34 -4.15
CA MET A 35 -0.48 0.73 -3.24
C MET A 35 -1.30 0.15 -2.09
N LEU A 36 -0.78 0.26 -0.88
CA LEU A 36 -1.42 -0.19 0.35
C LEU A 36 -2.22 0.96 0.97
N LEU A 37 -3.51 0.73 1.18
CA LEU A 37 -4.41 1.64 1.91
C LEU A 37 -4.86 0.91 3.17
N VAL A 38 -4.59 1.52 4.33
CA VAL A 38 -5.07 1.02 5.61
C VAL A 38 -6.24 1.86 6.05
N LEU A 39 -7.44 1.28 6.06
CA LEU A 39 -8.70 1.97 6.34
C LEU A 39 -9.40 1.37 7.55
N ASP A 40 -9.96 2.23 8.40
CA ASP A 40 -10.86 1.78 9.47
C ASP A 40 -12.14 1.16 8.89
N GLU A 41 -12.74 0.22 9.64
CA GLU A 41 -14.04 -0.40 9.34
C GLU A 41 -14.12 -1.27 8.07
N VAL A 42 -12.99 -1.67 7.48
CA VAL A 42 -12.98 -2.54 6.28
C VAL A 42 -12.88 -4.05 6.57
N ASP A 43 -12.74 -4.43 7.85
CA ASP A 43 -12.63 -5.83 8.30
C ASP A 43 -13.80 -6.71 7.80
N GLY A 44 -15.02 -6.17 7.79
CA GLY A 44 -16.22 -6.89 7.34
C GLY A 44 -16.49 -6.83 5.83
N ILE A 45 -15.65 -6.14 5.07
CA ILE A 45 -15.86 -5.88 3.65
C ILE A 45 -15.15 -6.94 2.81
N SER A 46 -15.86 -7.53 1.84
CA SER A 46 -15.30 -8.54 0.94
C SER A 46 -14.15 -8.00 0.09
N PHE A 47 -13.22 -8.89 -0.29
CA PHE A 47 -12.08 -8.54 -1.15
C PHE A 47 -12.50 -7.84 -2.45
N LEU A 48 -13.59 -8.29 -3.09
CA LEU A 48 -14.13 -7.66 -4.30
C LEU A 48 -14.55 -6.21 -4.05
N SER A 49 -15.24 -5.95 -2.95
CA SER A 49 -15.69 -4.61 -2.58
C SER A 49 -14.52 -3.68 -2.24
N ARG A 50 -13.47 -4.22 -1.61
CA ARG A 50 -12.20 -3.52 -1.38
C ARG A 50 -11.49 -3.14 -2.69
N GLY A 51 -11.53 -4.00 -3.70
CA GLY A 51 -11.09 -3.67 -5.05
C GLY A 51 -11.90 -2.52 -5.67
N GLN A 52 -13.22 -2.46 -5.43
CA GLN A 52 -14.06 -1.36 -5.89
C GLN A 52 -13.73 -0.02 -5.21
N ILE A 53 -13.38 -0.05 -3.91
CA ILE A 53 -12.90 1.13 -3.19
C ILE A 53 -11.73 1.75 -3.95
N PHE A 54 -10.67 0.99 -4.21
CA PHE A 54 -9.51 1.53 -4.93
C PHE A 54 -9.86 1.98 -6.35
N ASN A 55 -10.63 1.17 -7.08
CA ASN A 55 -11.02 1.48 -8.46
C ASN A 55 -11.80 2.80 -8.57
N TYR A 56 -12.55 3.19 -7.54
CA TYR A 56 -13.24 4.48 -7.50
C TYR A 56 -12.24 5.65 -7.57
N PHE A 57 -11.17 5.63 -6.76
CA PHE A 57 -10.12 6.66 -6.77
C PHE A 57 -9.34 6.65 -8.08
N TYR A 58 -8.96 5.46 -8.54
CA TYR A 58 -8.23 5.30 -9.79
C TYR A 58 -9.01 5.83 -11.00
N LYS A 59 -10.32 5.54 -11.09
CA LYS A 59 -11.20 6.08 -12.15
C LYS A 59 -11.34 7.60 -12.08
N LYS A 60 -11.41 8.19 -10.88
CA LYS A 60 -11.40 9.65 -10.71
C LYS A 60 -10.10 10.26 -11.23
N MET A 61 -8.96 9.66 -10.90
CA MET A 61 -7.65 10.09 -11.40
C MET A 61 -7.56 10.03 -12.91
N ARG A 62 -8.04 8.95 -13.54
CA ARG A 62 -8.06 8.81 -15.02
C ARG A 62 -8.88 9.87 -15.75
N LYS A 63 -9.85 10.51 -15.08
CA LYS A 63 -10.66 11.56 -15.70
C LYS A 63 -9.96 12.92 -15.77
N ARG A 64 -8.89 13.14 -15.00
CA ARG A 64 -8.11 14.39 -15.02
C ARG A 64 -7.37 14.53 -16.35
N ASP A 65 -7.34 15.74 -16.91
CA ASP A 65 -6.72 15.98 -18.22
C ASP A 65 -5.21 15.74 -18.21
N GLU A 66 -4.53 16.00 -17.09
CA GLU A 66 -3.11 15.66 -16.92
C GLU A 66 -2.84 14.15 -17.00
N THR A 67 -3.77 13.33 -16.49
CA THR A 67 -3.71 11.87 -16.56
C THR A 67 -3.95 11.38 -17.97
N LYS A 68 -4.97 11.93 -18.67
CA LYS A 68 -5.23 11.57 -20.07
C LYS A 68 -4.00 11.84 -20.95
N LYS A 69 -3.32 12.98 -20.74
CA LYS A 69 -2.06 13.29 -21.44
C LYS A 69 -0.98 12.25 -21.14
N LEU A 70 -0.76 11.89 -19.87
CA LEU A 70 0.19 10.83 -19.49
C LEU A 70 -0.12 9.49 -20.18
N VAL A 71 -1.40 9.10 -20.27
CA VAL A 71 -1.82 7.85 -20.92
C VAL A 71 -1.55 7.90 -22.42
N LEU A 72 -1.83 9.03 -23.08
CA LEU A 72 -1.51 9.23 -24.49
C LEU A 72 -0.01 9.16 -24.76
N ASP A 73 0.80 9.74 -23.87
CA ASP A 73 2.26 9.74 -23.99
C ASP A 73 2.88 8.35 -23.76
N LYS A 74 2.31 7.55 -22.83
CA LYS A 74 2.82 6.21 -22.49
C LYS A 74 2.17 5.06 -23.27
N GLY A 75 1.06 5.30 -23.94
CA GLY A 75 0.28 4.28 -24.65
C GLY A 75 -0.51 3.32 -23.74
N SER A 76 -0.43 3.47 -22.42
CA SER A 76 -1.15 2.65 -21.44
C SER A 76 -1.40 3.42 -20.14
N ASP A 77 -2.34 2.92 -19.34
CA ASP A 77 -2.60 3.49 -18.01
C ASP A 77 -1.45 3.18 -17.05
N PRO A 78 -1.15 4.08 -16.08
CA PRO A 78 -0.24 3.75 -14.98
C PRO A 78 -0.75 2.51 -14.24
N ALA A 79 -0.01 1.41 -14.31
CA ALA A 79 -0.40 0.15 -13.69
C ALA A 79 -0.25 0.26 -12.16
N VAL A 80 -1.34 0.58 -11.46
CA VAL A 80 -1.38 0.66 -9.99
C VAL A 80 -2.41 -0.33 -9.47
N VAL A 81 -1.97 -1.22 -8.58
CA VAL A 81 -2.80 -2.20 -7.89
C VAL A 81 -3.01 -1.75 -6.46
N GLY A 82 -4.25 -1.44 -6.11
CA GLY A 82 -4.62 -1.09 -4.75
C GLY A 82 -4.95 -2.28 -3.89
N ILE A 83 -4.38 -2.29 -2.69
CA ILE A 83 -4.60 -3.28 -1.65
C ILE A 83 -5.18 -2.52 -0.46
N VAL A 84 -6.43 -2.84 -0.12
CA VAL A 84 -7.12 -2.22 1.01
C VAL A 84 -7.18 -3.23 2.14
N VAL A 85 -6.72 -2.84 3.32
CA VAL A 85 -6.69 -3.66 4.52
C VAL A 85 -7.13 -2.84 5.73
N SER A 86 -7.54 -3.52 6.79
CA SER A 86 -7.76 -2.88 8.07
C SER A 86 -6.45 -2.74 8.87
N PRO A 87 -6.42 -1.90 9.92
CA PRO A 87 -5.29 -1.86 10.86
C PRO A 87 -5.03 -3.19 11.58
N ARG A 88 -6.02 -4.08 11.65
CA ARG A 88 -5.86 -5.41 12.26
C ARG A 88 -5.07 -6.33 11.34
N GLU A 89 -5.42 -6.33 10.06
CA GLU A 89 -4.80 -7.15 9.01
C GLU A 89 -3.32 -6.80 8.78
N ILE A 90 -2.89 -5.57 9.09
CA ILE A 90 -1.46 -5.21 9.08
C ILE A 90 -0.64 -6.09 10.04
N LYS A 91 -1.23 -6.51 11.16
CA LYS A 91 -0.57 -7.33 12.18
C LYS A 91 -0.47 -8.80 11.78
N ASP A 92 -1.23 -9.22 10.79
CA ASP A 92 -1.27 -10.61 10.31
C ASP A 92 -0.14 -10.92 9.32
N ASN A 93 0.71 -9.94 9.01
CA ASN A 93 1.92 -10.08 8.21
C ASN A 93 1.65 -10.71 6.82
N PHE A 94 0.56 -10.31 6.17
CA PHE A 94 0.26 -10.76 4.81
C PHE A 94 1.43 -10.46 3.88
N PRO A 95 1.91 -11.43 3.07
CA PRO A 95 3.14 -11.29 2.29
C PRO A 95 3.22 -10.01 1.46
N VAL A 96 2.11 -9.61 0.83
CA VAL A 96 2.06 -8.39 0.03
C VAL A 96 2.24 -7.13 0.85
N SER A 97 1.60 -7.04 2.03
CA SER A 97 1.78 -5.92 2.95
C SER A 97 3.22 -5.89 3.48
N VAL A 98 3.79 -7.05 3.82
CA VAL A 98 5.20 -7.17 4.26
C VAL A 98 6.15 -6.65 3.20
N SER A 99 5.96 -7.05 1.92
CA SER A 99 6.81 -6.58 0.82
C SER A 99 6.73 -5.06 0.64
N ILE A 100 5.53 -4.48 0.69
CA ILE A 100 5.34 -3.03 0.56
C ILE A 100 5.98 -2.29 1.72
N LEU A 101 5.80 -2.76 2.94
CA LEU A 101 6.34 -2.09 4.13
C LEU A 101 7.86 -2.28 4.29
N SER A 102 8.43 -3.34 3.72
CA SER A 102 9.88 -3.60 3.81
C SER A 102 10.70 -2.89 2.74
N ALA A 103 10.14 -2.70 1.54
CA ALA A 103 10.88 -2.20 0.37
C ALA A 103 10.22 -1.01 -0.34
N GLY A 104 9.04 -0.59 0.13
CA GLY A 104 8.30 0.55 -0.41
C GLY A 104 8.53 1.83 0.37
N TYR A 105 7.65 2.80 0.12
CA TYR A 105 7.65 4.12 0.71
C TYR A 105 6.35 4.35 1.46
N VAL A 106 6.46 4.77 2.72
CA VAL A 106 5.32 5.25 3.51
C VAL A 106 5.04 6.70 3.10
N VAL A 107 3.81 6.96 2.70
CA VAL A 107 3.33 8.29 2.27
C VAL A 107 2.55 8.98 3.38
N TYR A 108 1.81 8.20 4.17
CA TYR A 108 0.98 8.69 5.27
C TYR A 108 0.90 7.63 6.37
N ASP A 109 1.23 7.99 7.61
CA ASP A 109 1.16 7.09 8.77
C ASP A 109 1.08 7.90 10.09
N PRO A 110 -0.07 8.52 10.38
CA PRO A 110 -0.23 9.44 11.51
C PRO A 110 0.00 8.76 12.86
N ASP A 111 -0.34 7.47 12.96
CA ASP A 111 -0.30 6.70 14.21
C ASP A 111 0.90 5.73 14.29
N ARG A 112 1.81 5.78 13.30
CA ARG A 112 2.95 4.87 13.18
C ARG A 112 2.55 3.39 13.15
N ILE A 113 1.43 3.06 12.54
CA ILE A 113 0.95 1.67 12.42
C ILE A 113 1.68 0.89 11.33
N LEU A 114 2.39 1.57 10.43
CA LEU A 114 3.15 0.97 9.34
C LEU A 114 4.64 0.76 9.70
N ASP A 115 5.09 1.27 10.86
CA ASP A 115 6.42 0.99 11.43
C ASP A 115 6.47 -0.43 12.02
N VAL A 116 6.46 -1.43 11.13
CA VAL A 116 6.47 -2.84 11.50
C VAL A 116 7.88 -3.40 11.41
N LYS A 117 8.37 -3.97 12.51
CA LYS A 117 9.65 -4.68 12.57
C LYS A 117 9.46 -6.18 12.35
N TRP A 118 10.22 -6.75 11.43
CA TRP A 118 10.11 -8.17 11.04
C TRP A 118 11.18 -9.02 11.71
N LYS A 119 10.81 -10.24 12.13
CA LYS A 119 11.79 -11.23 12.61
C LYS A 119 12.52 -11.83 11.42
N VAL A 120 13.85 -11.86 11.47
CA VAL A 120 14.71 -12.45 10.44
C VAL A 120 15.31 -13.75 10.98
N ALA A 121 15.12 -14.86 10.26
CA ALA A 121 15.77 -16.13 10.53
C ALA A 121 16.86 -16.42 9.49
N THR A 122 17.91 -17.12 9.89
CA THR A 122 18.94 -17.60 8.97
C THR A 122 18.60 -19.02 8.52
N PHE A 123 18.43 -19.22 7.22
CA PHE A 123 18.19 -20.53 6.61
C PHE A 123 19.21 -20.78 5.50
N ALA A 124 19.97 -21.88 5.60
CA ALA A 124 21.01 -22.23 4.64
C ALA A 124 21.98 -21.07 4.31
N GLY A 125 22.38 -20.30 5.34
CA GLY A 125 23.29 -19.16 5.20
C GLY A 125 22.66 -17.87 4.63
N LYS A 126 21.34 -17.87 4.35
CA LYS A 126 20.61 -16.68 3.87
C LYS A 126 19.66 -16.14 4.95
N LYS A 127 19.48 -14.81 5.00
CA LYS A 127 18.49 -14.15 5.87
C LYS A 127 17.10 -14.24 5.22
N LEU A 128 16.09 -14.68 5.96
CA LEU A 128 14.69 -14.79 5.55
C LEU A 128 13.80 -14.11 6.58
N ILE A 129 12.71 -13.46 6.15
CA ILE A 129 11.67 -13.02 7.08
C ILE A 129 10.93 -14.26 7.59
N ASP A 130 10.97 -14.50 8.90
CA ASP A 130 10.32 -15.64 9.53
C ASP A 130 8.83 -15.35 9.74
N LEU A 131 8.03 -15.56 8.70
CA LEU A 131 6.57 -15.41 8.76
C LEU A 131 5.90 -16.38 9.74
N LYS A 132 6.57 -17.45 10.19
CA LYS A 132 5.98 -18.50 11.05
C LYS A 132 6.10 -18.17 12.55
N ASN A 133 7.13 -17.44 12.97
CA ASN A 133 7.39 -17.13 14.39
C ASN A 133 7.47 -15.63 14.71
N ILE A 134 6.77 -14.76 13.96
CA ILE A 134 6.63 -13.35 14.34
C ILE A 134 5.72 -13.26 15.58
N LYS A 135 6.31 -13.34 16.78
CA LYS A 135 5.69 -12.83 18.00
C LYS A 135 6.05 -11.35 18.13
N LYS A 136 5.04 -10.52 18.41
CA LYS A 136 5.17 -9.06 18.63
C LYS A 136 6.38 -8.74 19.52
N GLY A 137 7.24 -7.82 19.07
CA GLY A 137 8.15 -7.07 19.96
C GLY A 137 9.58 -7.57 20.12
N GLU A 138 10.00 -8.66 19.46
CA GLU A 138 11.42 -9.07 19.49
C GLU A 138 12.18 -8.53 18.28
N VAL A 139 13.13 -7.66 18.57
CA VAL A 139 13.99 -6.92 17.63
C VAL A 139 15.25 -7.72 17.33
N VAL A 140 15.77 -7.63 16.10
CA VAL A 140 17.20 -7.84 15.83
C VAL A 140 17.67 -6.71 14.91
N GLU A 141 18.69 -5.97 15.33
CA GLU A 141 19.37 -4.98 14.49
C GLU A 141 20.16 -5.68 13.38
N ILE A 142 20.19 -5.07 12.19
CA ILE A 142 20.91 -5.57 11.02
C ILE A 142 22.33 -5.03 11.00
#